data_AF-A0A3M0JZC4-F1
#
_entry.id   AF-A0A3M0JZC4-F1
#
_cell.length_a   1.000
_cell.length_b   1.000
_cell.length_c   1.000
_cell.angle_alpha   90.00
_cell.angle_beta   90.00
_cell.angle_gamma   90.00
#
_symmetry.space_group_name_H-M   'P 1'
#
loop_
_entity.id
_entity.type
_entity.pdbx_description
1 polymer ?
#
loop_
_entity_poly.entity_id
_entity_poly.type
_entity_poly.pdbx_seq_one_letter_code
_entity_poly.pdbx_strand_id
1 'polypeptide(L)'
;MLKDSTQWLEAKREAEQVLEQAKAKLESWKEISYTVEALKKQNTELKQFSKEIRQWQINVDVVNDMALKLLRDYSTDDTRNVQLMTDSINASWAAINKRVGEREAALESALRMLQQFYLDLEKFLAWLTEAETTANVLQDATHKEKTLEDAKVVRDLMKQWQVGLFEAPASECTQAKFGLDMLGTSTDTLVH
;
A
#
# COMPACT_ATOMS: atom_id res chain seq x y z
N MET A 1 37.33 12.05 -47.20
CA MET A 1 35.94 12.46 -47.48
C MET A 1 35.06 11.24 -47.69
N LEU A 2 35.11 10.55 -48.85
CA LEU A 2 34.16 9.47 -49.19
C LEU A 2 34.03 8.41 -48.08
N LYS A 3 35.15 7.84 -47.62
CA LYS A 3 35.17 6.83 -46.54
C LYS A 3 34.51 7.35 -45.26
N ASP A 4 34.83 8.57 -44.85
CA ASP A 4 34.35 9.17 -43.60
C ASP A 4 32.85 9.47 -43.68
N SER A 5 32.38 9.92 -44.84
CA SER A 5 30.96 10.12 -45.15
C SER A 5 30.18 8.79 -45.15
N THR A 6 30.71 7.72 -45.77
CA THR A 6 30.10 6.39 -45.72
C THR A 6 30.03 5.84 -44.28
N GLN A 7 31.08 6.06 -43.47
CA GLN A 7 31.07 5.65 -42.06
C GLN A 7 29.97 6.39 -41.27
N TRP A 8 29.87 7.72 -41.41
CA TRP A 8 28.82 8.50 -40.75
C TRP A 8 27.41 8.12 -41.21
N LEU A 9 27.20 7.85 -42.51
CA LEU A 9 25.90 7.42 -43.03
C LEU A 9 25.45 6.07 -42.44
N GLU A 10 26.39 5.16 -42.16
CA GLU A 10 26.09 3.89 -41.49
C GLU A 10 25.77 4.11 -40.01
N ALA A 11 26.60 4.86 -39.27
CA ALA A 11 26.33 5.20 -37.87
C ALA A 11 25.00 5.96 -37.70
N LYS A 12 24.67 6.85 -38.65
CA LYS A 12 23.35 7.53 -38.73
C LYS A 12 22.22 6.52 -38.88
N ARG A 13 22.36 5.53 -39.76
CA ARG A 13 21.35 4.48 -39.99
C ARG A 13 21.12 3.65 -38.72
N GLU A 14 22.18 3.26 -38.01
CA GLU A 14 22.06 2.58 -36.71
C GLU A 14 21.37 3.45 -35.66
N ALA A 15 21.77 4.72 -35.54
CA ALA A 15 21.17 5.68 -34.62
C ALA A 15 19.66 5.89 -34.90
N GLU A 16 19.27 6.04 -36.18
CA GLU A 16 17.87 6.12 -36.58
C GLU A 16 17.11 4.81 -36.28
N GLN A 17 17.73 3.64 -36.45
CA GLN A 17 17.12 2.35 -36.14
C GLN A 17 16.86 2.17 -34.62
N VAL A 18 17.75 2.64 -33.74
CA VAL A 18 17.49 2.60 -32.29
C VAL A 18 16.50 3.68 -31.84
N LEU A 19 16.48 4.84 -32.50
CA LEU A 19 15.44 5.86 -32.28
C LEU A 19 14.04 5.34 -32.58
N GLU A 20 13.83 4.65 -33.71
CA GLU A 20 12.52 4.09 -34.05
C GLU A 20 12.10 2.92 -33.14
N GLN A 21 13.04 2.06 -32.72
CA GLN A 21 12.77 1.03 -31.71
C GLN A 21 12.36 1.64 -30.37
N ALA A 22 13.05 2.70 -29.93
CA ALA A 22 12.72 3.42 -28.71
C ALA A 22 11.35 4.10 -28.81
N LYS A 23 11.04 4.81 -29.91
CA LYS A 23 9.73 5.41 -30.16
C LYS A 23 8.61 4.36 -30.13
N ALA A 24 8.77 3.25 -30.85
CA ALA A 24 7.79 2.17 -30.86
C ALA A 24 7.54 1.59 -29.46
N LYS A 25 8.57 1.49 -28.61
CA LYS A 25 8.40 1.11 -27.20
C LYS A 25 7.62 2.17 -26.41
N LEU A 26 7.94 3.46 -26.56
CA LEU A 26 7.24 4.55 -25.87
C LEU A 26 5.75 4.63 -26.24
N GLU A 27 5.39 4.37 -27.49
CA GLU A 27 3.98 4.33 -27.93
C GLU A 27 3.27 3.02 -27.52
N SER A 28 4.00 1.95 -27.19
CA SER A 28 3.43 0.72 -26.61
C SER A 28 3.02 0.86 -25.13
N TRP A 29 3.41 1.95 -24.47
CA TRP A 29 3.16 2.15 -23.04
C TRP A 29 1.72 2.53 -22.73
N LYS A 30 1.03 1.61 -22.06
CA LYS A 30 -0.29 1.84 -21.46
C LYS A 30 -0.20 2.81 -20.27
N GLU A 31 -1.33 3.33 -19.82
CA GLU A 31 -1.43 4.14 -18.59
C GLU A 31 -0.88 3.40 -17.36
N ILE A 32 -0.54 4.16 -16.31
CA ILE A 32 -0.12 3.59 -15.02
C ILE A 32 -1.35 3.06 -14.31
N SER A 33 -1.40 1.74 -14.11
CA SER A 33 -2.37 1.10 -13.22
C SER A 33 -1.87 1.17 -11.78
N TYR A 34 -2.79 1.15 -10.81
CA TYR A 34 -2.47 1.22 -9.38
C TYR A 34 -2.56 -0.12 -8.66
N THR A 35 -2.80 -1.24 -9.37
CA THR A 35 -2.72 -2.58 -8.76
C THR A 35 -1.26 -3.01 -8.57
N VAL A 36 -1.01 -3.81 -7.52
CA VAL A 36 0.34 -4.23 -7.10
C VAL A 36 1.06 -4.98 -8.22
N GLU A 37 0.35 -5.88 -8.89
CA GLU A 37 0.84 -6.76 -9.95
C GLU A 37 1.18 -5.93 -11.20
N ALA A 38 0.32 -4.98 -11.56
CA ALA A 38 0.52 -4.13 -12.73
C ALA A 38 1.67 -3.13 -12.50
N LEU A 39 1.78 -2.51 -11.32
CA LEU A 39 2.90 -1.64 -10.97
C LEU A 39 4.23 -2.40 -10.96
N LYS A 40 4.29 -3.59 -10.34
CA LYS A 40 5.48 -4.45 -10.34
C LYS A 40 5.87 -4.87 -11.77
N LYS A 41 4.89 -5.22 -12.61
CA LYS A 41 5.12 -5.56 -14.03
C LYS A 41 5.66 -4.37 -14.82
N GLN A 42 4.96 -3.23 -14.81
CA GLN A 42 5.37 -2.03 -15.56
C GLN A 42 6.75 -1.52 -15.11
N ASN A 43 7.07 -1.55 -13.81
CA ASN A 43 8.39 -1.21 -13.29
C ASN A 43 9.48 -2.18 -13.78
N THR A 44 9.16 -3.47 -13.89
CA THR A 44 10.12 -4.47 -14.41
C THR A 44 10.36 -4.29 -15.91
N GLU A 45 9.29 -4.06 -16.69
CA GLU A 45 9.37 -3.76 -18.12
C GLU A 45 10.15 -2.47 -18.40
N LEU A 46 9.95 -1.42 -17.59
CA LEU A 46 10.68 -0.17 -17.68
C LEU A 46 12.16 -0.34 -17.30
N LYS A 47 12.46 -0.98 -16.16
CA LYS A 47 13.85 -1.27 -15.75
C LYS A 47 14.64 -2.09 -16.77
N GLN A 48 13.95 -2.89 -17.58
CA GLN A 48 14.56 -3.59 -18.71
C GLN A 48 14.81 -2.63 -19.89
N PHE A 49 13.82 -1.83 -20.28
CA PHE A 49 13.98 -0.80 -21.32
C PHE A 49 15.07 0.24 -20.99
N SER A 50 15.20 0.67 -19.73
CA SER A 50 16.27 1.58 -19.32
C SER A 50 17.67 0.97 -19.45
N LYS A 51 17.82 -0.37 -19.55
CA LYS A 51 19.09 -1.00 -19.96
C LYS A 51 19.29 -0.94 -21.47
N GLU A 52 18.24 -1.18 -22.25
CA GLU A 52 18.25 -1.07 -23.73
C GLU A 52 18.63 0.37 -24.15
N ILE A 53 18.04 1.39 -23.53
CA ILE A 53 18.42 2.81 -23.70
C ILE A 53 19.90 3.05 -23.37
N ARG A 54 20.40 2.53 -22.25
CA ARG A 54 21.84 2.63 -21.87
C ARG A 54 22.77 1.88 -22.81
N GLN A 55 22.30 0.86 -23.53
CA GLN A 55 23.07 0.17 -24.56
C GLN A 55 23.08 0.98 -25.88
N TRP A 56 21.92 1.45 -26.32
CA TRP A 56 21.76 2.24 -27.56
C TRP A 56 22.38 3.64 -27.52
N GLN A 57 22.70 4.16 -26.33
CA GLN A 57 23.52 5.36 -26.16
C GLN A 57 24.79 5.31 -27.02
N ILE A 58 25.43 4.14 -27.16
CA ILE A 58 26.64 3.98 -27.96
C ILE A 58 26.44 4.30 -29.45
N ASN A 59 25.26 4.02 -30.04
CA ASN A 59 24.99 4.35 -31.44
C ASN A 59 24.84 5.87 -31.63
N VAL A 60 24.29 6.56 -30.63
CA VAL A 60 24.19 8.03 -30.62
C VAL A 60 25.56 8.68 -30.40
N ASP A 61 26.38 8.13 -29.51
CA ASP A 61 27.75 8.59 -29.29
C ASP A 61 28.62 8.41 -30.55
N VAL A 62 28.52 7.25 -31.22
CA VAL A 62 29.29 6.97 -32.44
C VAL A 62 28.89 7.86 -33.62
N VAL A 63 27.60 8.14 -33.85
CA VAL A 63 27.21 9.10 -34.91
C VAL A 63 27.63 10.53 -34.56
N ASN A 64 27.66 10.90 -33.27
CA ASN A 64 28.18 12.18 -32.81
C ASN A 64 29.70 12.31 -33.07
N ASP A 65 30.51 11.32 -32.68
CA ASP A 65 31.95 11.30 -32.93
C ASP A 65 32.28 11.36 -34.43
N MET A 66 31.54 10.62 -35.26
CA MET A 66 31.70 10.67 -36.72
C MET A 66 31.26 12.01 -37.32
N ALA A 67 30.21 12.64 -36.78
CA ALA A 67 29.78 13.98 -37.19
C ALA A 67 30.84 15.03 -36.83
N LEU A 68 31.34 15.03 -35.59
CA LEU A 68 32.39 15.93 -35.11
C LEU A 68 33.68 15.78 -35.93
N LYS A 69 34.04 14.56 -36.33
CA LYS A 69 35.13 14.31 -37.27
C LYS A 69 34.88 14.99 -38.63
N LEU A 70 33.70 14.80 -39.23
CA LEU A 70 33.37 15.42 -40.51
C LEU A 70 33.36 16.95 -40.44
N LEU A 71 32.74 17.52 -39.41
CA LEU A 71 32.61 18.97 -39.17
C LEU A 71 33.97 19.66 -38.92
N ARG A 72 34.98 18.91 -38.49
CA ARG A 72 36.37 19.39 -38.31
C ARG A 72 37.21 19.23 -39.58
N ASP A 73 37.04 18.13 -40.31
CA ASP A 73 37.95 17.72 -41.40
C ASP A 73 37.52 18.25 -42.80
N TYR A 74 36.32 18.84 -42.94
CA TYR A 74 35.74 19.32 -44.21
C TYR A 74 35.08 20.71 -44.08
N SER A 75 34.68 21.32 -45.20
CA SER A 75 34.10 22.68 -45.19
C SER A 75 32.69 22.72 -44.59
N THR A 76 32.26 23.90 -44.13
CA THR A 76 30.90 24.12 -43.63
C THR A 76 29.80 23.87 -44.66
N ASP A 77 30.07 24.10 -45.95
CA ASP A 77 29.08 23.85 -47.01
C ASP A 77 28.93 22.35 -47.29
N ASP A 78 30.04 21.60 -47.27
CA ASP A 78 30.04 20.13 -47.36
C ASP A 78 29.34 19.46 -46.17
N THR A 79 29.40 20.07 -44.99
CA THR A 79 29.03 19.46 -43.70
C THR A 79 27.72 19.98 -43.10
N ARG A 80 27.09 21.02 -43.67
CA ARG A 80 25.80 21.57 -43.20
C ARG A 80 24.73 20.49 -42.98
N ASN A 81 24.64 19.52 -43.90
CA ASN A 81 23.67 18.42 -43.80
C ASN A 81 24.03 17.39 -42.71
N VAL A 82 25.31 17.23 -42.38
CA VAL A 82 25.77 16.39 -41.26
C VAL A 82 25.30 16.99 -39.94
N GLN A 83 25.55 18.28 -39.73
CA GLN A 83 25.11 19.02 -38.54
C GLN A 83 23.59 18.89 -38.31
N LEU A 84 22.77 19.25 -39.31
CA LEU A 84 21.31 19.24 -39.21
C LEU A 84 20.73 17.85 -38.90
N MET A 85 21.31 16.79 -39.44
CA MET A 85 20.87 15.41 -39.21
C MET A 85 21.28 14.91 -37.83
N THR A 86 22.51 15.21 -37.39
CA THR A 86 23.00 14.87 -36.05
C THR A 86 22.24 15.62 -34.96
N ASP A 87 21.92 16.91 -35.16
CA ASP A 87 21.09 17.69 -34.22
C ASP A 87 19.67 17.09 -34.08
N SER A 88 19.07 16.65 -35.18
CA SER A 88 17.76 15.97 -35.20
C SER A 88 17.78 14.64 -34.43
N ILE A 89 18.85 13.87 -34.55
CA ILE A 89 19.09 12.63 -33.80
C ILE A 89 19.23 12.93 -32.30
N ASN A 90 20.06 13.90 -31.93
CA ASN A 90 20.27 14.29 -30.53
C ASN A 90 19.00 14.85 -29.88
N ALA A 91 18.23 15.68 -30.58
CA ALA A 91 16.94 16.19 -30.10
C ALA A 91 15.93 15.06 -29.88
N SER A 92 15.86 14.10 -30.82
CA SER A 92 15.01 12.90 -30.69
C SER A 92 15.42 12.04 -29.50
N TRP A 93 16.72 11.81 -29.32
CA TRP A 93 17.27 11.02 -28.21
C TRP A 93 17.04 11.67 -26.85
N ALA A 94 17.21 12.99 -26.74
CA ALA A 94 16.90 13.75 -25.53
C ALA A 94 15.41 13.67 -25.17
N ALA A 95 14.50 13.76 -26.16
CA ALA A 95 13.07 13.62 -25.94
C ALA A 95 12.67 12.20 -25.48
N ILE A 96 13.32 11.16 -26.01
CA ILE A 96 13.15 9.77 -25.57
C ILE A 96 13.60 9.61 -24.11
N ASN A 97 14.82 10.03 -23.77
CA ASN A 97 15.35 9.94 -22.41
C ASN A 97 14.49 10.72 -21.39
N LYS A 98 13.95 11.89 -21.79
CA LYS A 98 12.99 12.65 -20.99
C LYS A 98 11.70 11.86 -20.70
N ARG A 99 11.06 11.27 -21.73
CA ARG A 99 9.86 10.41 -21.54
C ARG A 99 10.16 9.16 -20.69
N VAL A 100 11.37 8.62 -20.76
CA VAL A 100 11.81 7.50 -19.89
C VAL A 100 11.90 7.96 -18.44
N GLY A 101 12.64 9.03 -18.13
CA GLY A 101 12.78 9.54 -16.75
C GLY A 101 11.46 9.99 -16.14
N GLU A 102 10.56 10.60 -16.93
CA GLU A 102 9.19 10.95 -16.53
C GLU A 102 8.39 9.70 -16.13
N ARG A 103 8.51 8.60 -16.90
CA ARG A 103 7.83 7.33 -16.59
C ARG A 103 8.44 6.60 -15.39
N GLU A 104 9.76 6.67 -15.21
CA GLU A 104 10.45 6.12 -14.05
C GLU A 104 9.97 6.83 -12.77
N ALA A 105 10.02 8.17 -12.74
CA ALA A 105 9.56 8.95 -11.60
C ALA A 105 8.08 8.71 -11.27
N ALA A 106 7.21 8.60 -12.29
CA ALA A 106 5.79 8.34 -12.09
C ALA A 106 5.50 6.94 -11.53
N LEU A 107 6.17 5.89 -12.04
CA LEU A 107 6.02 4.53 -11.50
C LEU A 107 6.59 4.38 -10.08
N GLU A 108 7.71 5.02 -9.78
CA GLU A 108 8.22 5.05 -8.41
C GLU A 108 7.26 5.79 -7.46
N SER A 109 6.66 6.89 -7.90
CA SER A 109 5.68 7.64 -7.11
C SER A 109 4.46 6.78 -6.75
N ALA A 110 3.89 6.07 -7.74
CA ALA A 110 2.78 5.15 -7.53
C ALA A 110 3.16 3.96 -6.62
N LEU A 111 4.38 3.42 -6.74
CA LEU A 111 4.90 2.38 -5.84
C LEU A 111 5.09 2.87 -4.40
N ARG A 112 5.62 4.09 -4.20
CA ARG A 112 5.74 4.72 -2.88
C ARG A 112 4.38 4.98 -2.24
N MET A 113 3.40 5.47 -3.02
CA MET A 113 2.02 5.66 -2.57
C MET A 113 1.37 4.34 -2.13
N LEU A 114 1.56 3.27 -2.91
CA LEU A 114 1.07 1.93 -2.57
C LEU A 114 1.71 1.37 -1.29
N GLN A 115 3.03 1.56 -1.11
CA GLN A 115 3.73 1.18 0.12
C GLN A 115 3.19 1.93 1.35
N GLN A 116 2.99 3.25 1.21
CA GLN A 116 2.42 4.07 2.27
C GLN A 116 1.00 3.63 2.65
N PHE A 117 0.15 3.34 1.65
CA PHE A 117 -1.21 2.81 1.87
C PHE A 117 -1.21 1.52 2.70
N TYR A 118 -0.30 0.58 2.44
CA TYR A 118 -0.19 -0.64 3.25
C TYR A 118 0.24 -0.35 4.69
N LEU A 119 1.20 0.55 4.91
CA LEU A 119 1.65 0.94 6.26
C LEU A 119 0.55 1.65 7.06
N ASP A 120 -0.29 2.45 6.41
CA ASP A 120 -1.40 3.16 7.08
C ASP A 120 -2.60 2.24 7.31
N LEU A 121 -2.85 1.27 6.42
CA LEU A 121 -3.81 0.18 6.65
C LEU A 121 -3.38 -0.71 7.83
N GLU A 122 -2.10 -1.07 7.94
CA GLU A 122 -1.56 -1.86 9.06
C GLU A 122 -1.77 -1.15 10.41
N LYS A 123 -1.46 0.15 10.49
CA LYS A 123 -1.73 0.98 11.69
C LYS A 123 -3.22 1.03 12.03
N PHE A 124 -4.08 1.18 11.02
CA PHE A 124 -5.54 1.25 11.22
C PHE A 124 -6.10 -0.08 11.73
N LEU A 125 -5.63 -1.22 11.21
CA LEU A 125 -6.00 -2.55 11.70
C LEU A 125 -5.52 -2.77 13.15
N ALA A 126 -4.29 -2.38 13.48
CA ALA A 126 -3.78 -2.45 14.85
C ALA A 126 -4.60 -1.59 15.83
N TRP A 127 -4.95 -0.37 15.43
CA TRP A 127 -5.82 0.51 16.21
C TRP A 127 -7.24 -0.06 16.40
N LEU A 128 -7.82 -0.69 15.37
CA LEU A 128 -9.11 -1.39 15.51
C LEU A 128 -9.03 -2.52 16.54
N THR A 129 -7.97 -3.32 16.55
CA THR A 129 -7.77 -4.38 17.54
C THR A 129 -7.58 -3.82 18.96
N GLU A 130 -6.87 -2.70 19.12
CA GLU A 130 -6.75 -2.00 20.41
C GLU A 130 -8.10 -1.46 20.91
N ALA A 131 -8.88 -0.85 20.02
CA ALA A 131 -10.22 -0.32 20.33
C ALA A 131 -11.21 -1.44 20.69
N GLU A 132 -11.20 -2.56 19.95
CA GLU A 132 -12.01 -3.75 20.23
C GLU A 132 -11.62 -4.40 21.57
N THR A 133 -10.31 -4.54 21.84
CA THR A 133 -9.80 -5.04 23.14
C THR A 133 -10.26 -4.13 24.29
N THR A 134 -10.17 -2.82 24.11
CA THR A 134 -10.59 -1.83 25.12
C THR A 134 -12.11 -1.89 25.36
N ALA A 135 -12.92 -1.97 24.30
CA ALA A 135 -14.37 -2.10 24.41
C ALA A 135 -14.78 -3.39 25.15
N ASN A 136 -14.15 -4.52 24.82
CA ASN A 136 -14.37 -5.79 25.51
C ASN A 136 -14.01 -5.70 27.01
N VAL A 137 -12.86 -5.13 27.36
CA VAL A 137 -12.44 -4.94 28.76
C VAL A 137 -13.41 -4.04 29.54
N LEU A 138 -13.90 -2.95 28.93
CA LEU A 138 -14.88 -2.05 29.55
C LEU A 138 -16.24 -2.75 29.76
N GLN A 139 -16.73 -3.49 28.76
CA GLN A 139 -17.96 -4.28 28.89
C GLN A 139 -17.85 -5.30 30.02
N ASP A 140 -16.72 -6.00 30.10
CA ASP A 140 -16.44 -7.00 31.14
C ASP A 140 -16.36 -6.37 32.55
N ALA A 141 -15.85 -5.13 32.65
CA ALA A 141 -15.83 -4.36 33.89
C ALA A 141 -17.25 -3.95 34.32
N THR A 142 -18.05 -3.38 33.42
CA THR A 142 -19.45 -2.98 33.71
C THR A 142 -20.33 -4.16 34.08
N HIS A 143 -20.15 -5.33 33.44
CA HIS A 143 -20.83 -6.57 33.84
C HIS A 143 -20.48 -6.98 35.27
N LYS A 144 -19.20 -6.91 35.66
CA LYS A 144 -18.72 -7.28 37.01
C LYS A 144 -19.21 -6.28 38.06
N GLU A 145 -19.14 -4.98 37.77
CA GLU A 145 -19.63 -3.90 38.64
C GLU A 145 -21.12 -4.09 38.96
N LYS A 146 -21.97 -4.21 37.94
CA LYS A 146 -23.41 -4.46 38.13
C LYS A 146 -23.68 -5.74 38.94
N THR A 147 -22.95 -6.81 38.68
CA THR A 147 -23.10 -8.06 39.45
C THR A 147 -22.75 -7.87 40.94
N LEU A 148 -21.76 -7.02 41.26
CA LEU A 148 -21.39 -6.69 42.63
C LEU A 148 -22.41 -5.77 43.31
N GLU A 149 -23.03 -4.85 42.56
CA GLU A 149 -24.15 -4.02 43.03
C GLU A 149 -25.39 -4.87 43.35
N ASP A 150 -25.85 -5.70 42.41
CA ASP A 150 -26.99 -6.61 42.61
C ASP A 150 -26.76 -7.51 43.83
N ALA A 151 -25.56 -8.10 43.96
CA ALA A 151 -25.19 -8.91 45.12
C ALA A 151 -25.13 -8.11 46.44
N LYS A 152 -24.85 -6.80 46.39
CA LYS A 152 -24.89 -5.92 47.57
C LYS A 152 -26.33 -5.61 47.96
N VAL A 153 -27.19 -5.25 47.00
CA VAL A 153 -28.62 -5.01 47.21
C VAL A 153 -29.27 -6.24 47.84
N VAL A 154 -29.02 -7.45 47.32
CA VAL A 154 -29.54 -8.70 47.90
C VAL A 154 -29.09 -8.92 49.36
N ARG A 155 -27.82 -8.64 49.69
CA ARG A 155 -27.32 -8.76 51.07
C ARG A 155 -27.96 -7.74 52.01
N ASP A 156 -28.09 -6.48 51.57
CA ASP A 156 -28.64 -5.42 52.40
C ASP A 156 -30.17 -5.56 52.56
N LEU A 157 -30.86 -6.10 51.54
CA LEU A 157 -32.26 -6.53 51.66
C LEU A 157 -32.42 -7.69 52.66
N MET A 158 -31.57 -8.73 52.59
CA MET A 158 -31.60 -9.83 53.57
C MET A 158 -31.44 -9.33 55.01
N LYS A 159 -30.55 -8.37 55.26
CA LYS A 159 -30.41 -7.75 56.60
C LYS A 159 -31.70 -7.04 57.05
N GLN A 160 -32.36 -6.28 56.18
CA GLN A 160 -33.62 -5.61 56.52
C GLN A 160 -34.70 -6.61 56.94
N TRP A 161 -34.83 -7.72 56.19
CA TRP A 161 -35.78 -8.79 56.51
C TRP A 161 -35.42 -9.50 57.83
N GLN A 162 -34.13 -9.70 58.08
CA GLN A 162 -33.62 -10.34 59.29
C GLN A 162 -33.78 -9.45 60.55
N VAL A 163 -33.75 -8.12 60.41
CA VAL A 163 -34.09 -7.16 61.47
C VAL A 163 -35.60 -7.11 61.69
N GLY A 164 -36.41 -7.05 60.62
CA GLY A 164 -37.88 -7.08 60.73
C GLY A 164 -38.40 -8.35 61.42
N LEU A 165 -37.76 -9.50 61.19
CA LEU A 165 -38.02 -10.76 61.90
C LEU A 165 -37.68 -10.74 63.40
N PHE A 166 -36.91 -9.76 63.88
CA PHE A 166 -36.50 -9.61 65.27
C PHE A 166 -37.30 -8.53 66.02
N GLU A 167 -37.81 -7.53 65.31
CA GLU A 167 -38.68 -6.47 65.87
C GLU A 167 -40.18 -6.78 65.77
N ALA A 168 -40.58 -7.78 64.96
CA ALA A 168 -41.98 -8.19 64.84
C ALA A 168 -42.54 -8.72 66.18
N PRO A 169 -43.74 -8.25 66.62
CA PRO A 169 -44.37 -8.77 67.83
C PRO A 169 -44.71 -10.26 67.67
N ALA A 170 -44.59 -11.03 68.75
CA ALA A 170 -44.72 -12.49 68.73
C ALA A 170 -46.07 -13.02 68.20
N SER A 171 -47.11 -12.18 68.17
CA SER A 171 -48.40 -12.46 67.54
C SER A 171 -48.33 -12.64 66.01
N GLU A 172 -47.42 -11.94 65.32
CA GLU A 172 -47.34 -11.94 63.85
C GLU A 172 -46.35 -12.97 63.32
N CYS A 173 -45.26 -13.24 64.06
CA CYS A 173 -44.22 -14.21 63.70
C CYS A 173 -44.77 -15.62 63.42
N THR A 174 -45.91 -15.98 64.04
CA THR A 174 -46.62 -17.25 63.81
C THR A 174 -47.08 -17.42 62.36
N GLN A 175 -47.47 -16.35 61.65
CA GLN A 175 -47.91 -16.44 60.26
C GLN A 175 -46.74 -16.59 59.27
N ALA A 176 -45.61 -15.93 59.54
CA ALA A 176 -44.41 -16.01 58.69
C ALA A 176 -43.86 -17.45 58.60
N LYS A 177 -43.93 -18.21 59.71
CA LYS A 177 -43.37 -19.56 59.77
C LYS A 177 -44.13 -20.57 58.88
N PHE A 178 -45.45 -20.48 58.83
CA PHE A 178 -46.29 -21.30 57.93
C PHE A 178 -45.95 -21.13 56.44
N GLY A 179 -45.44 -19.96 56.03
CA GLY A 179 -45.04 -19.70 54.64
C GLY A 179 -43.75 -20.41 54.21
N LEU A 180 -42.84 -20.68 55.15
CA LEU A 180 -41.58 -21.39 54.88
C LEU A 180 -41.74 -22.91 54.95
N ASP A 181 -42.51 -23.42 55.91
CA ASP A 181 -42.79 -24.87 56.02
C ASP A 181 -43.51 -25.40 54.76
N MET A 182 -44.37 -24.59 54.13
CA MET A 182 -45.04 -24.88 52.85
C MET A 182 -44.11 -24.96 51.62
N LEU A 183 -42.86 -24.49 51.74
CA LEU A 183 -41.82 -24.60 50.70
C LEU A 183 -40.68 -25.55 51.11
N GLY A 184 -40.81 -26.21 52.27
CA GLY A 184 -39.70 -26.87 52.98
C GLY A 184 -39.78 -28.38 53.16
N THR A 185 -40.71 -29.10 52.49
CA THR A 185 -40.87 -30.55 52.68
C THR A 185 -40.91 -31.36 51.37
N SER A 186 -39.74 -31.67 50.78
CA SER A 186 -39.61 -32.78 49.81
C SER A 186 -38.18 -33.34 49.66
N THR A 187 -37.45 -33.50 50.77
CA THR A 187 -36.18 -34.25 50.90
C THR A 187 -36.12 -34.84 52.32
N ASP A 188 -35.89 -36.11 52.65
CA ASP A 188 -35.69 -37.38 51.91
C ASP A 188 -36.29 -38.54 52.79
N THR A 189 -36.08 -39.86 52.67
CA THR A 189 -35.20 -40.73 51.85
C THR A 189 -35.80 -42.14 51.69
N LEU A 190 -35.82 -42.69 50.47
CA LEU A 190 -36.01 -44.12 50.12
C LEU A 190 -35.35 -44.31 48.73
N VAL A 191 -34.26 -45.07 48.50
CA VAL A 191 -33.57 -46.11 49.27
C VAL A 191 -34.48 -47.27 49.66
N HIS A 192 -34.83 -48.10 48.66
CA HIS A 192 -34.49 -49.51 48.76
C HIS A 192 -34.22 -50.15 47.39
#